data_AF-A0A1H7P1R5-F1
#
_entry.id   AF-A0A1H7P1R5-F1
#
_cell.length_a   1.000
_cell.length_b   1.000
_cell.length_c   1.000
_cell.angle_alpha   90.00
_cell.angle_beta   90.00
_cell.angle_gamma   90.00
#
_symmetry.space_group_name_H-M   'P 1'
#
loop_
_entity.id
_entity.type
_entity.pdbx_description
1 polymer ?
#
loop_
_entity_poly.entity_id
_entity_poly.type
_entity_poly.pdbx_seq_one_letter_code
_entity_poly.pdbx_strand_id
1 'polypeptide(L)'
;MHEDLRMDHLLVGHWSSLPFSYGVMEASELAFLGDGRGWSTWFNVEGLCVTRFTWRCPESGVLELSALWMVQGTLSQEPGPPAFSSMEPAERLDEVTRHRYVVGPAVPMPDAEPLIAVSFEDPVEFCHQYARGSALIRPEEDPTHLVLPYQ
;
A
#
# COMPACT_ATOMS: atom_id res chain seq x y z
N MET A 1 0.79 -6.20 30.60
CA MET A 1 1.51 -6.99 29.59
C MET A 1 1.50 -6.14 28.34
N HIS A 2 2.58 -5.41 28.07
CA HIS A 2 2.70 -4.58 26.88
C HIS A 2 2.96 -5.55 25.71
N GLU A 3 2.01 -5.67 24.78
CA GLU A 3 2.26 -6.28 23.48
C GLU A 3 3.33 -5.43 22.78
N ASP A 4 4.51 -6.00 22.56
CA ASP A 4 5.48 -5.41 21.64
C ASP A 4 4.77 -5.21 20.30
N LEU A 5 4.65 -3.95 19.88
CA LEU A 5 4.26 -3.55 18.53
C LEU A 5 5.39 -4.00 17.59
N ARG A 6 5.45 -5.31 17.30
CA ARG A 6 6.48 -5.86 16.44
C ARG A 6 6.18 -5.43 15.01
N MET A 7 7.05 -4.59 14.48
CA MET A 7 7.05 -4.21 13.08
C MET A 7 8.10 -5.05 12.36
N ASP A 8 7.79 -5.57 11.18
CA ASP A 8 8.81 -6.13 10.31
C ASP A 8 9.41 -4.99 9.47
N HIS A 9 10.65 -4.63 9.77
CA HIS A 9 11.37 -3.58 9.03
C HIS A 9 11.55 -3.90 7.54
N LEU A 10 11.42 -5.16 7.12
CA LEU A 10 11.43 -5.53 5.71
C LEU A 10 10.24 -4.95 4.96
N LEU A 11 9.09 -4.76 5.62
CA LEU A 11 7.90 -4.17 5.00
C LEU A 11 8.00 -2.65 4.84
N VAL A 12 8.77 -1.95 5.68
CA VAL A 12 8.90 -0.49 5.63
C VAL A 12 9.38 -0.04 4.26
N GLY A 13 8.64 0.87 3.60
CA GLY A 13 8.93 1.32 2.23
C GLY A 13 7.71 1.28 1.32
N HIS A 14 7.95 1.56 0.05
CA HIS A 14 6.99 1.51 -1.05
C HIS A 14 6.96 0.14 -1.72
N TRP A 15 5.79 -0.27 -2.19
CA TRP A 15 5.56 -1.52 -2.90
C TRP A 15 4.53 -1.34 -4.01
N SER A 16 4.85 -1.80 -5.22
CA SER A 16 4.04 -1.60 -6.43
C SER A 16 3.56 -2.88 -7.05
N SER A 17 2.27 -2.98 -7.36
CA SER A 17 1.74 -4.12 -8.10
C SER A 17 2.04 -4.04 -9.60
N LEU A 18 2.48 -2.89 -10.12
CA LEU A 18 2.67 -2.65 -11.57
C LEU A 18 3.49 -3.72 -12.27
N PRO A 19 4.64 -4.20 -11.73
CA PRO A 19 5.41 -5.25 -12.40
C PRO A 19 4.67 -6.58 -12.55
N PHE A 20 3.70 -6.88 -11.67
CA PHE A 20 2.91 -8.12 -11.70
C PHE A 20 1.57 -7.96 -12.44
N SER A 21 1.24 -6.74 -12.85
CA SER A 21 -0.08 -6.34 -13.36
C SER A 21 -0.06 -6.22 -14.89
N TYR A 22 0.23 -7.33 -15.59
CA TYR A 22 0.32 -7.31 -17.05
C TYR A 22 -1.07 -7.35 -17.72
N GLY A 23 -1.37 -6.33 -18.55
CA GLY A 23 -2.60 -6.26 -19.33
C GLY A 23 -3.86 -5.88 -18.54
N VAL A 24 -3.71 -5.49 -17.28
CA VAL A 24 -4.80 -4.93 -16.46
C VAL A 24 -4.78 -3.41 -16.52
N MET A 25 -5.95 -2.79 -16.37
CA MET A 25 -6.13 -1.34 -16.44
C MET A 25 -6.01 -0.65 -15.08
N GLU A 26 -5.75 -1.42 -14.03
CA GLU A 26 -5.68 -0.97 -12.64
C GLU A 26 -4.37 -1.42 -12.01
N ALA A 27 -3.91 -0.65 -11.03
CA ALA A 27 -2.75 -0.98 -10.23
C ALA A 27 -2.97 -0.52 -8.80
N SER A 28 -2.18 -1.10 -7.90
CA SER A 28 -2.21 -0.79 -6.49
C SER A 28 -0.80 -0.55 -5.97
N GLU A 29 -0.68 0.37 -5.03
CA GLU A 29 0.56 0.66 -4.32
C GLU A 29 0.33 0.52 -2.82
N LEU A 30 1.37 0.10 -2.09
CA LEU A 30 1.38 0.06 -0.64
C LEU A 30 2.59 0.84 -0.13
N ALA A 31 2.37 1.58 0.95
CA ALA A 31 3.41 2.35 1.62
C ALA A 31 3.33 2.12 3.12
N PHE A 32 4.41 1.59 3.69
CA PHE A 32 4.53 1.27 5.10
C PHE A 32 5.58 2.16 5.77
N LEU A 33 5.16 3.08 6.64
CA LEU A 33 6.05 3.92 7.43
C LEU A 33 6.58 3.14 8.64
N GLY A 34 7.81 3.44 9.06
CA GLY A 34 8.48 2.76 10.18
C GLY A 34 7.90 3.05 11.57
N ASP A 35 6.87 3.90 11.66
CA ASP A 35 6.17 4.27 12.89
C ASP A 35 4.79 3.59 13.05
N GLY A 36 4.43 2.70 12.12
CA GLY A 36 3.17 1.96 12.16
C GLY A 36 2.05 2.60 11.37
N ARG A 37 2.32 3.69 10.65
CA ARG A 37 1.35 4.30 9.73
C ARG A 37 1.63 3.86 8.29
N GLY A 38 0.66 4.01 7.42
CA GLY A 38 0.82 3.71 6.02
C GLY A 38 -0.42 4.07 5.21
N TRP A 39 -0.31 3.85 3.91
CA TRP A 39 -1.42 4.01 2.98
C TRP A 39 -1.35 2.97 1.88
N SER A 40 -2.51 2.65 1.33
CA SER A 40 -2.65 1.95 0.07
C SER A 40 -3.23 2.90 -0.97
N THR A 41 -2.88 2.70 -2.23
CA THR A 41 -3.58 3.30 -3.36
C THR A 41 -4.11 2.20 -4.25
N TRP A 42 -5.29 2.42 -4.80
CA TRP A 42 -5.79 1.72 -5.98
C TRP A 42 -6.11 2.78 -7.02
N PHE A 43 -5.68 2.57 -8.26
CA PHE A 43 -5.95 3.54 -9.33
C PHE A 43 -6.06 2.88 -10.69
N ASN A 44 -6.82 3.56 -11.54
CA ASN A 44 -6.90 3.31 -12.97
C ASN A 44 -7.04 4.66 -13.68
N VAL A 45 -7.35 4.64 -14.98
CA VAL A 45 -7.53 5.87 -15.76
C VAL A 45 -8.74 6.71 -15.34
N GLU A 46 -9.71 6.13 -14.64
CA GLU A 46 -10.97 6.78 -14.24
C GLU A 46 -10.93 7.32 -12.81
N GLY A 47 -10.10 6.76 -11.93
CA GLY A 47 -10.12 7.11 -10.53
C GLY A 47 -8.89 6.73 -9.72
N LEU A 48 -8.83 7.33 -8.53
CA LEU A 48 -7.87 7.05 -7.49
C LEU A 48 -8.65 6.83 -6.18
N CYS A 49 -8.29 5.79 -5.46
CA CYS A 49 -8.73 5.53 -4.09
C CYS A 49 -7.48 5.43 -3.21
N VAL A 50 -7.51 6.09 -2.05
CA VAL A 50 -6.44 6.02 -1.05
C VAL A 50 -7.03 5.63 0.28
N THR A 51 -6.55 4.53 0.85
CA THR A 51 -6.88 4.12 2.22
C THR A 51 -5.69 4.36 3.13
N ARG A 52 -5.86 5.17 4.17
CA ARG A 52 -4.88 5.27 5.27
C ARG A 52 -5.14 4.19 6.30
N PHE A 53 -4.05 3.61 6.78
CA PHE A 53 -4.12 2.59 7.82
C PHE A 53 -3.01 2.76 8.85
N THR A 54 -3.21 2.13 10.01
CA THR A 54 -2.08 1.69 10.83
C THR A 54 -1.78 0.23 10.56
N TRP A 55 -0.54 -0.19 10.81
CA TRP A 55 -0.10 -1.54 10.56
C TRP A 55 0.85 -2.04 11.65
N ARG A 56 0.83 -3.36 11.84
CA ARG A 56 1.74 -4.08 12.73
C ARG A 56 1.86 -5.53 12.30
N CYS A 57 2.85 -6.25 12.84
CA CYS A 57 3.00 -7.69 12.65
C CYS A 57 2.76 -8.42 13.98
N PRO A 58 1.51 -8.83 14.28
CA PRO A 58 1.19 -9.50 15.55
C PRO A 58 1.93 -10.85 15.68
N GLU A 59 2.24 -11.48 14.55
CA GLU A 59 2.99 -12.72 14.45
C GLU A 59 3.97 -12.65 13.27
N SER A 60 4.96 -13.56 13.24
CA SER A 60 5.91 -13.64 12.11
C SER A 60 5.16 -13.99 10.82
N GLY A 61 5.36 -13.18 9.77
CA GLY A 61 4.71 -13.38 8.47
C GLY A 61 3.20 -13.11 8.48
N VAL A 62 2.68 -12.40 9.49
CA VAL A 62 1.30 -11.90 9.52
C VAL A 62 1.31 -10.38 9.60
N LEU A 63 0.64 -9.73 8.66
CA LEU A 63 0.45 -8.29 8.61
C LEU A 63 -0.99 -7.99 9.04
N GLU A 64 -1.17 -7.15 10.05
CA GLU A 64 -2.47 -6.59 10.42
C GLU A 64 -2.56 -5.15 9.91
N LEU A 65 -3.63 -4.82 9.20
CA LEU A 65 -3.96 -3.48 8.72
C LEU A 65 -5.24 -3.00 9.39
N SER A 66 -5.19 -1.83 10.01
CA SER A 66 -6.35 -1.16 10.58
C SER A 66 -6.67 0.08 9.74
N ALA A 67 -7.67 -0.02 8.87
CA ALA A 67 -8.10 1.08 8.01
C ALA A 67 -8.73 2.19 8.85
N LEU A 68 -8.31 3.43 8.60
CA LEU A 68 -8.73 4.61 9.38
C LEU A 68 -9.56 5.56 8.54
N TRP A 69 -9.13 5.80 7.30
CA TRP A 69 -9.74 6.76 6.40
C TRP A 69 -9.63 6.27 4.97
N MET A 70 -10.65 6.56 4.16
CA MET A 70 -10.63 6.35 2.73
C MET A 70 -11.01 7.65 2.01
N VAL A 71 -10.29 7.95 0.93
CA VAL A 71 -10.54 9.10 0.07
C VAL A 71 -10.58 8.61 -1.37
N GLN A 72 -11.63 9.01 -2.08
CA GLN A 72 -11.83 8.72 -3.49
C GLN A 72 -11.83 10.00 -4.31
N GLY A 73 -11.60 9.86 -5.61
CA GLY A 73 -11.61 10.99 -6.51
C GLY A 73 -10.98 10.68 -7.85
N THR A 74 -10.68 11.73 -8.60
CA THR A 74 -10.15 11.61 -9.96
C THR A 74 -8.63 11.65 -9.96
N LEU A 75 -8.00 10.75 -10.69
CA LEU A 75 -6.55 10.70 -10.85
C LEU A 75 -6.05 11.93 -11.64
N SER A 76 -4.97 12.56 -11.16
CA SER A 76 -4.26 13.61 -11.88
C SER A 76 -3.50 13.04 -13.08
N GLN A 77 -3.51 13.77 -14.20
CA GLN A 77 -2.77 13.41 -15.42
C GLN A 77 -1.35 13.99 -15.45
N GLU A 78 -0.93 14.70 -14.40
CA GLU A 78 0.42 15.25 -14.30
C GLU A 78 1.45 14.11 -14.14
N PRO A 79 2.65 14.24 -14.73
CA PRO A 79 3.71 13.25 -14.55
C PRO A 79 4.13 13.15 -13.08
N GLY A 80 4.18 11.93 -12.53
CA GLY A 80 4.65 11.68 -11.18
C GLY A 80 3.94 10.53 -10.48
N PRO A 81 4.09 10.40 -9.14
CA PRO A 81 3.30 9.49 -8.33
C PRO A 81 1.79 9.77 -8.43
N PRO A 82 0.92 8.78 -8.16
CA PRO A 82 -0.53 8.99 -8.16
C PRO A 82 -0.93 10.13 -7.22
N ALA A 83 -1.69 11.09 -7.76
CA ALA A 83 -2.19 12.23 -7.01
C ALA A 83 -3.63 12.56 -7.43
N PHE A 84 -4.40 13.17 -6.54
CA PHE A 84 -5.76 13.60 -6.86
C PHE A 84 -5.79 14.89 -7.66
N SER A 85 -6.64 14.95 -8.70
CA SER A 85 -7.07 16.23 -9.31
C SER A 85 -8.35 16.77 -8.68
N SER A 86 -9.22 15.88 -8.21
CA SER A 86 -10.39 16.19 -7.38
C SER A 86 -10.58 15.10 -6.34
N MET A 87 -11.20 15.44 -5.20
CA MET A 87 -11.43 14.52 -4.09
C MET A 87 -12.87 14.61 -3.61
N GLU A 88 -13.43 13.45 -3.32
CA GLU A 88 -14.65 13.32 -2.52
C GLU A 88 -14.32 13.50 -1.03
N PRO A 89 -15.32 13.79 -0.18
CA PRO A 89 -15.11 13.85 1.27
C PRO A 89 -14.55 12.55 1.82
N ALA A 90 -13.57 12.66 2.73
CA ALA A 90 -12.97 11.49 3.37
C ALA A 90 -14.00 10.72 4.22
N GLU A 91 -14.01 9.41 4.08
CA GLU A 91 -14.83 8.48 4.86
C GLU A 91 -14.01 7.88 6.00
N ARG A 92 -14.60 7.77 7.20
CA ARG A 92 -13.98 7.11 8.35
C ARG A 92 -14.20 5.60 8.25
N LEU A 93 -13.13 4.85 8.42
CA LEU A 93 -13.16 3.39 8.49
C LEU A 93 -12.78 2.90 9.90
N ASP A 94 -13.22 1.70 10.21
CA ASP A 94 -12.90 0.94 11.44
C ASP A 94 -12.77 -0.56 11.13
N GLU A 95 -12.15 -0.86 9.99
CA GLU A 95 -11.94 -2.24 9.53
C GLU A 95 -10.52 -2.70 9.88
N VAL A 96 -10.42 -3.92 10.41
CA VAL A 96 -9.14 -4.58 10.68
C VAL A 96 -9.05 -5.86 9.87
N THR A 97 -8.02 -5.97 9.04
CA THR A 97 -7.74 -7.17 8.23
C THR A 97 -6.39 -7.76 8.59
N ARG A 98 -6.21 -9.07 8.35
CA ARG A 98 -4.97 -9.79 8.60
C ARG A 98 -4.59 -10.62 7.40
N HIS A 99 -3.33 -10.52 7.00
CA HIS A 99 -2.81 -11.11 5.78
C HIS A 99 -1.52 -11.88 6.08
N ARG A 100 -1.46 -13.14 5.66
CA ARG A 100 -0.17 -13.86 5.66
C ARG A 100 0.68 -13.33 4.52
N TYR A 101 1.96 -13.09 4.79
CA TYR A 101 2.87 -12.56 3.79
C TYR A 101 4.25 -13.23 3.84
N VAL A 102 4.94 -13.16 2.69
CA VAL A 102 6.36 -13.52 2.55
C VAL A 102 7.05 -12.43 1.73
N VAL A 103 8.22 -11.99 2.18
CA VAL A 103 9.12 -11.12 1.41
C VAL A 103 10.23 -11.97 0.77
N GLY A 104 10.40 -11.88 -0.54
CA GLY A 104 11.39 -12.67 -1.26
C GLY A 104 11.42 -12.37 -2.76
N PRO A 105 12.28 -13.07 -3.53
CA PRO A 105 12.31 -12.94 -4.98
C PRO A 105 11.02 -13.48 -5.61
N ALA A 106 10.45 -12.73 -6.55
CA ALA A 106 9.31 -13.13 -7.36
C ALA A 106 9.53 -12.73 -8.83
N VAL A 107 9.10 -13.57 -9.75
CA VAL A 107 9.24 -13.35 -11.19
C VAL A 107 7.96 -12.70 -11.71
N PRO A 108 8.01 -11.45 -12.23
CA PRO A 108 6.81 -10.71 -12.61
C PRO A 108 6.08 -11.27 -13.84
N MET A 109 6.84 -11.83 -14.78
CA MET A 109 6.30 -12.48 -15.97
C MET A 109 7.30 -13.52 -16.50
N PRO A 110 6.88 -14.48 -17.33
CA PRO A 110 7.80 -15.44 -17.94
C PRO A 110 9.01 -14.75 -18.58
N ASP A 111 10.20 -15.30 -18.33
CA ASP A 111 11.50 -14.80 -18.81
C ASP A 111 11.98 -13.44 -18.26
N ALA A 112 11.26 -12.83 -17.32
CA ALA A 112 11.73 -11.64 -16.62
C ALA A 112 12.69 -11.96 -15.47
N GLU A 113 13.54 -10.98 -15.14
CA GLU A 113 14.40 -11.08 -13.96
C GLU A 113 13.57 -11.05 -12.65
N PRO A 114 13.94 -11.87 -11.64
CA PRO A 114 13.28 -11.81 -10.34
C PRO A 114 13.47 -10.46 -9.65
N LEU A 115 12.38 -9.94 -9.08
CA LEU A 115 12.37 -8.73 -8.25
C LEU A 115 12.13 -9.11 -6.80
N ILE A 116 12.64 -8.31 -5.86
CA ILE A 116 12.19 -8.44 -4.46
C ILE A 116 10.74 -8.00 -4.39
N ALA A 117 9.89 -8.83 -3.82
CA ALA A 117 8.47 -8.58 -3.68
C ALA A 117 7.95 -9.01 -2.30
N VAL A 118 6.84 -8.41 -1.90
CA VAL A 118 5.96 -8.98 -0.87
C VAL A 118 4.85 -9.75 -1.58
N SER A 119 4.62 -10.98 -1.15
CA SER A 119 3.51 -11.83 -1.63
C SER A 119 2.56 -12.12 -0.48
N PHE A 120 1.26 -11.92 -0.71
CA PHE A 120 0.19 -12.15 0.24
C PHE A 120 -0.63 -13.40 -0.14
N GLU A 121 -1.04 -14.19 0.86
CA GLU A 121 -1.91 -15.36 0.65
C GLU A 121 -3.30 -14.91 0.16
N ASP A 122 -3.90 -13.96 0.87
CA ASP A 122 -5.13 -13.26 0.47
C ASP A 122 -4.77 -11.90 -0.15
N PRO A 123 -5.58 -11.37 -1.09
CA PRO A 123 -5.26 -10.11 -1.74
C PRO A 123 -5.37 -8.94 -0.75
N VAL A 124 -4.35 -8.09 -0.76
CA VAL A 124 -4.38 -6.75 -0.13
C VAL A 124 -4.61 -5.77 -1.26
N GLU A 125 -5.52 -4.79 -1.10
CA GLU A 125 -5.82 -3.78 -2.13
C GLU A 125 -5.89 -4.40 -3.55
N PHE A 126 -6.65 -5.49 -3.67
CA PHE A 126 -6.91 -6.25 -4.90
C PHE A 126 -5.71 -7.00 -5.52
N CYS A 127 -4.51 -6.99 -4.92
CA CYS A 127 -3.33 -7.65 -5.46
C CYS A 127 -2.70 -8.64 -4.46
N HIS A 128 -2.14 -9.73 -4.99
CA HIS A 128 -1.37 -10.70 -4.21
C HIS A 128 0.12 -10.37 -4.14
N GLN A 129 0.66 -9.60 -5.08
CA GLN A 129 2.09 -9.38 -5.20
C GLN A 129 2.42 -7.92 -5.47
N TYR A 130 3.41 -7.42 -4.75
CA TYR A 130 3.93 -6.07 -4.92
C TYR A 130 5.44 -6.09 -4.95
N ALA A 131 6.03 -5.49 -5.98
CA ALA A 131 7.46 -5.34 -6.14
C ALA A 131 7.98 -4.22 -5.23
N ARG A 132 9.17 -4.41 -4.68
CA ARG A 132 9.82 -3.43 -3.83
C ARG A 132 10.14 -2.16 -4.63
N GLY A 133 9.62 -1.02 -4.16
CA GLY A 133 10.01 0.31 -4.60
C GLY A 133 11.06 0.94 -3.66
N SER A 134 10.93 2.24 -3.42
CA SER A 134 11.82 2.95 -2.49
C SER A 134 11.70 2.39 -1.07
N ALA A 135 12.83 2.11 -0.42
CA ALA A 135 12.86 1.77 1.01
C ALA A 135 12.69 3.01 1.91
N LEU A 136 12.91 4.21 1.37
CA LEU A 136 12.76 5.48 2.07
C LEU A 136 11.53 6.19 1.50
N ILE A 137 10.48 6.21 2.30
CA ILE A 137 9.25 6.95 2.01
C ILE A 137 8.95 7.91 3.16
N ARG A 138 8.25 8.99 2.86
CA ARG A 138 7.86 10.00 3.85
C ARG A 138 6.34 10.20 3.85
N PRO A 139 5.77 10.68 4.97
CA PRO A 139 4.33 10.95 5.04
C PRO A 139 3.84 11.94 3.98
N GLU A 140 4.70 12.81 3.44
CA GLU A 140 4.33 13.77 2.39
C GLU A 140 4.11 13.12 1.01
N GLU A 141 4.54 11.87 0.85
CA GLU A 141 4.32 11.08 -0.37
C GLU A 141 2.93 10.40 -0.37
N ASP A 142 2.19 10.47 0.73
CA ASP A 142 0.78 10.11 0.78
C ASP A 142 -0.06 11.10 -0.04
N PRO A 143 -0.82 10.64 -1.05
CA PRO A 143 -1.65 11.53 -1.88
C PRO A 143 -2.69 12.33 -1.10
N THR A 144 -3.02 11.90 0.12
CA THR A 144 -3.98 12.55 1.03
C THR A 144 -3.31 13.41 2.10
N HIS A 145 -1.97 13.55 2.11
CA HIS A 145 -1.20 14.23 3.16
C HIS A 145 -1.76 15.60 3.56
N LEU A 146 -2.17 16.40 2.58
CA LEU A 146 -2.66 17.76 2.78
C LEU A 146 -4.12 17.85 3.24
N VAL A 147 -4.88 16.76 3.13
CA VAL A 147 -6.34 16.75 3.38
C VAL A 147 -6.67 16.04 4.68
N LEU A 148 -5.89 15.02 5.04
CA LEU A 148 -6.04 14.29 6.28
C LEU A 148 -4.83 14.55 7.18
N PRO A 149 -5.02 15.01 8.43
CA PRO A 149 -3.91 15.18 9.35
C PRO A 149 -3.31 13.82 9.72
N TYR A 150 -1.99 13.71 9.62
CA TYR A 150 -1.23 12.67 10.31
C TYR A 150 -1.19 13.04 11.80
N GLN A 151 -2.01 12.37 12.62
CA GLN A 151 -1.96 12.52 14.08
C GLN A 151 -0.79 11.73 14.66
#